data_AF-A0A2J8V6C1-F1
#
_entry.id   AF-A0A2J8V6C1-F1
#
_cell.length_a   1.000
_cell.length_b   1.000
_cell.length_c   1.000
_cell.angle_alpha   90.00
_cell.angle_beta   90.00
_cell.angle_gamma   90.00
#
_symmetry.space_group_name_H-M   'P 1'
#
loop_
_entity.id
_entity.type
_entity.pdbx_description
1 polymer ?
#
loop_
_entity_poly.entity_id
_entity_poly.type
_entity_poly.pdbx_seq_one_letter_code
_entity_poly.pdbx_strand_id
1 'polypeptide(L)'
;MRAAGVGLVDCHCHLSAPDFDRDLDDVLEKARKANVVALVAVAEHSGEFEKIMQLSERYNGFVLPCLGVHPVQGLSPEDQRSVTLKVLTRCCCMHLMVGRL
;
A
#
# COMPACT_ATOMS: atom_id res chain seq x y z
N MET A 1 -4.16 13.40 32.84
CA MET A 1 -3.12 12.49 32.31
C MET A 1 -3.80 11.54 31.33
N ARG A 2 -3.60 11.70 30.02
CA ARG A 2 -4.07 10.69 29.05
C ARG A 2 -3.13 9.49 29.19
N ALA A 3 -3.67 8.29 29.37
CA ALA A 3 -2.87 7.08 29.21
C ALA A 3 -2.20 7.18 27.83
N ALA A 4 -0.87 7.05 27.78
CA ALA A 4 -0.14 6.96 26.53
C ALA A 4 -0.53 5.63 25.87
N GLY A 5 -1.66 5.64 25.16
CA GLY A 5 -2.20 4.47 24.49
C GLY A 5 -1.29 4.07 23.36
N VAL A 6 -0.89 2.79 23.33
CA VAL A 6 -0.15 2.20 22.21
C VAL A 6 -0.92 2.49 20.92
N GLY A 7 -0.20 2.98 19.90
CA GLY A 7 -0.79 3.29 18.60
C GLY A 7 -1.30 2.06 17.87
N LEU A 8 -2.27 2.24 16.98
CA LEU A 8 -2.83 1.17 16.15
C LEU A 8 -2.06 1.04 14.83
N VAL A 9 -1.86 -0.19 14.38
CA VAL A 9 -1.31 -0.48 13.04
C VAL A 9 -2.41 -1.10 12.21
N ASP A 10 -2.71 -0.49 11.07
CA ASP A 10 -3.54 -1.12 10.05
C ASP A 10 -2.64 -2.02 9.20
N CYS A 11 -2.79 -3.33 9.37
CA CYS A 11 -1.92 -4.32 8.73
C CYS A 11 -2.30 -4.64 7.28
N HIS A 12 -3.44 -4.15 6.77
CA HIS A 12 -3.87 -4.44 5.40
C HIS A 12 -4.91 -3.41 4.94
N CYS A 13 -4.50 -2.50 4.05
CA CYS A 13 -5.41 -1.50 3.48
C CYS A 13 -5.09 -1.17 2.01
N HIS A 14 -6.10 -0.77 1.25
CA HIS A 14 -6.01 -0.48 -0.19
C HIS A 14 -6.00 1.03 -0.44
N LEU A 15 -4.92 1.72 -0.04
CA LEU A 15 -4.79 3.19 -0.21
C LEU A 15 -4.65 3.62 -1.68
N SER A 16 -4.29 2.70 -2.58
CA SER A 16 -4.22 2.95 -4.02
C SER A 16 -5.58 2.86 -4.72
N ALA A 17 -6.64 2.43 -4.02
CA ALA A 17 -7.96 2.28 -4.60
C ALA A 17 -8.49 3.63 -5.15
N PRO A 18 -9.24 3.62 -6.27
CA PRO A 18 -9.83 4.84 -6.85
C PRO A 18 -10.76 5.58 -5.88
N ASP A 19 -11.36 4.87 -4.91
CA ASP A 19 -12.25 5.43 -3.90
C ASP A 19 -11.59 6.54 -3.07
N PHE A 20 -10.26 6.53 -2.92
CA PHE A 20 -9.51 7.51 -2.15
C PHE A 20 -8.86 8.62 -2.98
N ASP A 21 -9.01 8.64 -4.32
CA ASP A 21 -8.31 9.58 -5.20
C ASP A 21 -8.58 11.05 -4.90
N ARG A 22 -9.72 11.36 -4.28
CA ARG A 22 -10.19 12.73 -4.05
C ARG A 22 -9.80 13.28 -2.68
N ASP A 23 -9.62 12.42 -1.69
CA ASP A 23 -9.55 12.81 -0.28
C ASP A 23 -8.52 12.00 0.54
N LEU A 24 -7.62 11.25 -0.11
CA LEU A 24 -6.58 10.45 0.55
C LEU A 24 -5.81 11.22 1.63
N ASP A 25 -5.38 12.45 1.33
CA ASP A 25 -4.63 13.29 2.26
C ASP A 25 -5.44 13.55 3.55
N ASP A 26 -6.74 13.86 3.42
CA ASP A 26 -7.63 14.12 4.55
C ASP A 26 -7.93 12.84 5.34
N VAL A 27 -8.09 11.70 4.64
CA VAL A 27 -8.24 10.38 5.26
C VAL A 27 -7.02 10.02 6.12
N LEU A 28 -5.81 10.22 5.59
CA LEU A 28 -4.57 9.92 6.33
C LEU A 28 -4.38 10.85 7.53
N GLU A 29 -4.73 12.13 7.42
CA GLU A 29 -4.70 13.06 8.56
C GLU A 29 -5.72 12.68 9.63
N LYS A 30 -6.92 12.23 9.24
CA LYS A 30 -7.90 11.67 10.17
C LYS A 30 -7.39 10.41 10.86
N ALA A 31 -6.71 9.52 10.14
CA ALA A 31 -6.11 8.31 10.70
C ALA A 31 -5.05 8.63 11.76
N ARG A 32 -4.17 9.61 11.50
CA ARG A 32 -3.19 10.07 12.50
C ARG A 32 -3.86 10.60 13.77
N LYS A 33 -4.92 11.41 13.62
CA LYS A 33 -5.70 11.95 14.76
C LYS A 33 -6.43 10.84 15.53
N ALA A 34 -6.76 9.74 14.88
CA ALA A 34 -7.34 8.55 15.48
C ALA A 34 -6.33 7.60 16.15
N ASN A 35 -5.05 8.02 16.29
CA ASN A 35 -3.97 7.24 16.90
C ASN A 35 -3.54 6.00 16.08
N VAL A 36 -3.73 6.03 14.76
CA VAL A 36 -3.07 5.09 13.84
C VAL A 36 -1.62 5.54 13.66
N VAL A 37 -0.67 4.62 13.83
CA VAL A 37 0.78 4.90 13.75
C VAL A 37 1.45 4.35 12.51
N ALA A 38 0.85 3.35 11.86
CA ALA A 38 1.31 2.83 10.58
C ALA A 38 0.16 2.19 9.79
N LEU A 39 0.25 2.25 8.47
CA LEU A 39 -0.66 1.59 7.53
C LEU A 39 0.15 0.76 6.53
N VAL A 40 -0.24 -0.49 6.35
CA VAL A 40 0.35 -1.38 5.34
C VAL A 40 -0.50 -1.31 4.07
N ALA A 41 -0.01 -0.60 3.07
CA ALA A 41 -0.68 -0.39 1.79
C ALA A 41 -0.36 -1.54 0.83
N VAL A 42 -1.38 -2.34 0.51
CA VAL A 42 -1.26 -3.52 -0.36
C VAL A 42 -1.68 -3.23 -1.80
N ALA A 43 -1.01 -3.86 -2.75
CA ALA A 43 -1.40 -3.86 -4.16
C ALA A 43 -2.32 -5.04 -4.49
N GLU A 44 -3.31 -4.83 -5.35
CA GLU A 44 -4.10 -5.89 -5.98
C GLU A 44 -3.59 -6.27 -7.36
N HIS A 45 -3.11 -5.29 -8.12
CA HIS A 45 -2.60 -5.53 -9.46
C HIS A 45 -1.34 -4.70 -9.75
N SER A 46 -0.56 -5.15 -10.75
CA SER A 46 0.72 -4.53 -11.07
C SER A 46 0.65 -3.05 -11.48
N GLY A 47 -0.54 -2.56 -11.87
CA GLY A 47 -0.75 -1.16 -12.23
C GLY A 47 -0.71 -0.20 -11.05
N GLU A 48 -0.92 -0.68 -9.82
CA GLU A 48 -0.95 0.15 -8.60
C GLU A 48 0.42 0.33 -7.97
N PHE A 49 1.39 -0.44 -8.44
CA PHE A 49 2.74 -0.54 -7.87
C PHE A 49 3.41 0.83 -7.75
N GLU A 50 3.38 1.61 -8.81
CA GLU A 50 3.96 2.94 -8.86
C GLU A 50 3.26 3.89 -7.88
N LYS A 51 1.93 3.84 -7.82
CA LYS A 51 1.13 4.67 -6.91
C LYS A 51 1.44 4.35 -5.45
N ILE A 52 1.51 3.07 -5.08
CA ILE A 52 1.82 2.64 -3.71
C ILE A 52 3.23 3.08 -3.28
N MET A 53 4.20 3.02 -4.18
CA MET A 53 5.55 3.52 -3.91
C MET A 53 5.57 5.03 -3.68
N GLN A 54 4.92 5.79 -4.55
CA GLN A 54 4.80 7.24 -4.40
C GLN A 54 4.11 7.62 -3.08
N LEU A 55 3.10 6.84 -2.65
CA LEU A 55 2.47 7.02 -1.34
C LEU A 55 3.43 6.71 -0.18
N SER A 56 4.20 5.63 -0.28
CA SER A 56 5.22 5.29 0.73
C SER A 56 6.29 6.38 0.85
N GLU A 57 6.73 6.96 -0.27
CA GLU A 57 7.72 8.05 -0.28
C GLU A 57 7.12 9.34 0.30
N ARG A 58 5.90 9.69 -0.11
CA ARG A 58 5.19 10.89 0.35
C ARG A 58 4.86 10.85 1.84
N TYR A 59 4.52 9.67 2.36
CA TYR A 59 4.16 9.44 3.77
C TYR A 59 5.17 8.52 4.46
N ASN A 60 6.46 8.79 4.25
CA ASN A 60 7.55 7.97 4.78
C ASN A 60 7.41 7.73 6.29
N GLY A 61 7.59 6.48 6.71
CA GLY A 61 7.43 6.04 8.10
C GLY A 61 6.00 5.91 8.61
N PHE A 62 4.98 6.22 7.78
CA PHE A 62 3.57 6.04 8.11
C PHE A 62 2.87 5.07 7.17
N VAL A 63 3.12 5.18 5.85
CA VAL A 63 2.61 4.23 4.86
C VAL A 63 3.73 3.26 4.48
N LEU A 64 3.50 1.98 4.74
CA LEU A 64 4.42 0.87 4.48
C LEU A 64 3.94 0.12 3.23
N PRO A 65 4.74 0.04 2.15
CA PRO A 65 4.27 -0.52 0.89
C PRO A 65 4.36 -2.06 0.90
N CYS A 66 3.38 -2.71 0.28
CA CYS A 66 3.34 -4.15 0.03
C CYS A 66 2.93 -4.43 -1.40
N LEU A 67 3.87 -4.94 -2.21
CA LEU A 67 3.69 -5.15 -3.64
C LEU A 67 3.45 -6.64 -3.93
N GLY A 68 2.30 -6.95 -4.53
CA GLY A 68 1.90 -8.30 -4.92
C GLY A 68 0.81 -8.25 -6.00
N VAL A 69 0.46 -9.40 -6.56
CA VAL A 69 -0.70 -9.50 -7.46
C VAL A 69 -1.71 -10.43 -6.81
N HIS A 70 -2.90 -9.91 -6.59
CA HIS A 70 -4.02 -10.63 -6.01
C HIS A 70 -4.47 -11.74 -6.98
N PRO A 71 -4.84 -12.95 -6.50
CA PRO A 71 -5.20 -14.07 -7.37
C PRO A 71 -6.42 -13.77 -8.25
N VAL A 72 -7.39 -13.03 -7.73
CA VAL A 72 -8.51 -12.51 -8.53
C VAL A 72 -8.06 -11.23 -9.20
N GLN A 73 -8.02 -11.24 -10.53
CA GLN A 73 -7.81 -10.07 -11.36
C GLN A 73 -9.13 -9.75 -12.08
N GLY A 74 -9.45 -8.47 -12.29
CA GLY A 74 -10.64 -8.00 -13.02
C GLY A 74 -10.64 -8.34 -14.53
N LEU A 75 -9.89 -9.35 -14.92
CA LEU A 75 -9.80 -9.91 -16.27
C LEU A 75 -10.78 -11.09 -16.39
N SER A 76 -11.04 -11.55 -17.62
CA SER A 76 -11.84 -12.76 -17.82
C SER A 76 -11.18 -13.96 -17.11
N PRO A 77 -11.94 -15.01 -16.74
CA PRO A 77 -11.40 -16.16 -16.03
C PRO A 77 -10.19 -16.81 -16.72
N GLU A 78 -10.12 -16.77 -18.05
CA GLU A 78 -8.97 -17.26 -18.82
C GLU A 78 -7.70 -16.38 -18.74
N ASP A 79 -7.85 -15.13 -18.31
CA ASP A 79 -6.76 -14.16 -18.16
C ASP A 79 -6.39 -13.87 -16.68
N GLN A 80 -7.05 -14.54 -15.73
CA GLN A 80 -6.64 -14.54 -14.33
C GLN A 80 -5.27 -15.20 -14.20
N ARG A 81 -4.23 -14.39 -14.04
CA ARG A 81 -2.86 -14.85 -13.89
C ARG A 81 -2.42 -14.64 -12.45
N SER A 82 -2.04 -15.74 -11.79
CA SER A 82 -1.22 -15.70 -10.59
C SER A 82 0.08 -14.92 -10.86
N VAL A 83 0.77 -14.50 -9.80
CA VAL A 83 2.07 -13.82 -9.88
C VAL A 83 3.00 -14.56 -10.86
N THR A 84 3.39 -13.87 -11.93
CA THR A 84 4.41 -14.36 -12.88
C THR A 84 5.80 -13.93 -12.41
N LEU A 85 6.85 -14.69 -12.75
CA LEU A 85 8.24 -14.31 -12.44
C LEU A 85 8.60 -12.87 -12.86
N LYS A 86 8.10 -12.39 -14.00
CA LYS A 86 8.28 -11.00 -14.44
C LYS A 86 7.75 -9.98 -13.44
N VAL A 87 6.60 -10.25 -12.83
CA VAL A 87 6.00 -9.35 -11.84
C VAL A 87 6.79 -9.40 -10.54
N LEU A 88 7.23 -10.60 -10.13
CA LEU A 88 8.09 -10.77 -8.97
C LEU A 88 9.43 -10.02 -9.13
N THR A 89 10.07 -10.11 -10.31
CA THR A 89 11.28 -9.33 -10.62
C THR A 89 11.01 -7.83 -10.53
N ARG A 90 9.85 -7.35 -10.99
CA ARG A 90 9.47 -5.94 -10.90
C ARG A 90 9.27 -5.49 -9.45
N CYS A 91 8.59 -6.29 -8.62
CA CYS A 91 8.47 -6.03 -7.17
C CYS A 91 9.83 -5.96 -6.49
N CYS A 92 10.73 -6.92 -6.77
CA CYS A 92 12.07 -6.94 -6.19
C CYS A 92 12.91 -5.72 -6.62
N CYS A 93 12.86 -5.32 -7.89
CA CYS A 93 13.57 -4.13 -8.37
C CYS A 93 13.07 -2.84 -7.70
N MET A 94 11.75 -2.71 -7.48
CA MET A 94 11.19 -1.56 -6.79
C MET A 94 11.57 -1.54 -5.30
N HIS A 95 11.57 -2.68 -4.63
CA HIS A 95 12.01 -2.76 -3.23
C HIS A 95 13.51 -2.40 -3.06
N LEU A 96 14.35 -2.73 -4.05
CA LEU A 96 15.76 -2.31 -4.07
C LEU A 96 15.93 -0.77 -4.17
N MET A 97 14.95 -0.05 -4.71
CA MET A 97 14.98 1.42 -4.75
C MET A 97 14.59 2.05 -3.41
N VAL A 98 13.67 1.44 -2.64
CA VAL A 98 13.26 1.93 -1.31
C VAL A 98 14.25 1.55 -0.20
N GLY A 99 15.06 0.50 -0.43
CA GLY A 99 16.04 -0.03 0.53
C GLY A 99 17.25 0.86 0.85
N ARG A 100 17.24 2.15 0.52
CA ARG A 100 18.13 3.14 1.15
C ARG A 100 17.43 3.74 2.38
N LEU A 101 17.31 2.92 3.42
CA LEU A 101 17.21 3.41 4.80
C LEU A 101 18.59 3.86 5.29
#